data_AF-A0AA46C7Y7-F1
#
_entry.id   AF-A0AA46C7Y7-F1
#
_cell.length_a   1.000
_cell.length_b   1.000
_cell.length_c   1.000
_cell.angle_alpha   90.00
_cell.angle_beta   90.00
_cell.angle_gamma   90.00
#
_symmetry.space_group_name_H-M   'P 1'
#
loop_
_entity.id
_entity.type
_entity.pdbx_description
1 polymer ?
#
loop_
_entity_poly.entity_id
_entity_poly.type
_entity_poly.pdbx_seq_one_letter_code
_entity_poly.pdbx_strand_id
1 'polypeptide(L)'
;MRLLVLLATLAAVAGVYNYGGNALDEAQVRDFYAAHDKAMRGQDGEALCAMTAPAFEMVVLYRMDSHQQRQTTTREQYCKSNGEWAQVLRQMRHVASPEEVIDYKQSISLPHAAGSAGFSARSRFS
;
A
#
# COMPACT_ATOMS: atom_id res chain seq x y z
N MET A 1 -41.15 7.94 -23.91
CA MET A 1 -39.81 8.23 -24.45
C MET A 1 -38.89 8.94 -23.46
N ARG A 2 -39.26 10.08 -22.84
CA ARG A 2 -38.39 10.80 -21.88
C ARG A 2 -37.87 9.95 -20.71
N LEU A 3 -38.70 9.06 -20.16
CA LEU A 3 -38.31 8.19 -19.04
C LEU A 3 -37.24 7.15 -19.41
N LEU A 4 -37.31 6.61 -20.64
CA LEU A 4 -36.35 5.62 -21.13
C LEU A 4 -34.98 6.25 -21.41
N VAL A 5 -34.99 7.48 -21.92
CA VAL A 5 -33.75 8.25 -22.13
C VAL A 5 -33.08 8.55 -20.79
N LEU A 6 -33.85 8.95 -19.77
CA LEU A 6 -33.36 9.20 -18.42
C LEU A 6 -32.74 7.94 -17.78
N LEU A 7 -33.40 6.80 -17.91
CA LEU A 7 -32.88 5.51 -17.42
C LEU A 7 -31.60 5.10 -18.15
N ALA A 8 -31.55 5.28 -19.47
CA ALA A 8 -30.35 5.00 -20.25
C ALA A 8 -29.18 5.90 -19.84
N THR A 9 -29.41 7.19 -19.60
CA THR A 9 -28.37 8.10 -19.11
C THR A 9 -27.90 7.74 -17.70
N LEU A 10 -28.79 7.37 -16.79
CA LEU A 10 -28.41 6.96 -15.44
C LEU A 10 -27.60 5.65 -15.46
N ALA A 11 -28.00 4.69 -16.30
CA ALA A 11 -27.28 3.43 -16.47
C ALA A 11 -25.89 3.66 -17.08
N ALA A 12 -25.76 4.57 -18.06
CA ALA A 12 -24.47 4.93 -18.64
C ALA A 12 -23.54 5.63 -17.62
N VAL A 13 -24.07 6.56 -16.83
CA VAL A 13 -23.30 7.24 -15.77
C VAL A 13 -22.89 6.25 -14.69
N ALA A 14 -23.79 5.38 -14.22
CA ALA A 14 -23.47 4.33 -13.26
C ALA A 14 -22.44 3.34 -13.82
N GLY A 15 -22.57 2.96 -15.09
CA GLY A 15 -21.62 2.09 -15.78
C GLY A 15 -20.23 2.72 -15.88
N VAL A 16 -20.12 3.98 -16.29
CA VAL A 16 -18.83 4.70 -16.34
C VAL A 16 -18.25 4.88 -14.94
N TYR A 17 -19.07 5.18 -13.93
CA TYR A 17 -18.60 5.35 -12.56
C TYR A 17 -18.10 4.04 -11.93
N ASN A 18 -18.74 2.93 -12.27
CA ASN A 18 -18.44 1.62 -11.68
C ASN A 18 -17.37 0.86 -12.47
N TYR A 19 -17.29 1.06 -13.79
CA TYR A 19 -16.36 0.37 -14.69
C TYR A 19 -15.10 1.20 -15.00
N GLY A 20 -15.15 2.52 -14.81
CA GLY A 20 -14.18 3.45 -15.37
C GLY A 20 -13.07 3.94 -14.45
N GLY A 21 -12.87 3.46 -13.22
CA GLY A 21 -11.82 4.11 -12.42
C GLY A 21 -11.25 3.51 -11.13
N ASN A 22 -11.73 2.39 -10.59
CA ASN A 22 -11.31 1.98 -9.23
C ASN A 22 -10.89 0.52 -9.06
N ALA A 23 -10.84 -0.28 -10.12
CA ALA A 23 -10.34 -1.64 -10.02
C ALA A 23 -8.84 -1.66 -10.31
N LEU A 24 -8.02 -1.65 -9.25
CA LEU A 24 -6.63 -2.05 -9.37
C LEU A 24 -6.60 -3.55 -9.70
N ASP A 25 -5.95 -3.91 -10.80
CA ASP A 25 -5.77 -5.32 -11.17
C ASP A 25 -4.87 -6.03 -10.14
N GLU A 26 -5.10 -7.31 -9.90
CA GLU A 26 -4.32 -8.10 -8.94
C GLU A 26 -2.83 -8.07 -9.29
N ALA A 27 -2.49 -8.11 -10.58
CA ALA A 27 -1.11 -7.99 -11.02
C ALA A 27 -0.50 -6.63 -10.64
N GLN A 28 -1.25 -5.53 -10.82
CA GLN A 28 -0.79 -4.19 -10.44
C GLN A 28 -0.56 -4.07 -8.92
N VAL A 29 -1.46 -4.64 -8.11
CA VAL A 29 -1.32 -4.65 -6.65
C VAL A 29 -0.09 -5.47 -6.24
N ARG A 30 0.09 -6.66 -6.82
CA ARG A 30 1.24 -7.51 -6.53
C ARG A 30 2.56 -6.86 -6.93
N ASP A 31 2.62 -6.25 -8.12
CA ASP A 31 3.81 -5.58 -8.61
C ASP A 31 4.16 -4.35 -7.75
N PHE A 32 3.15 -3.59 -7.33
CA PHE A 32 3.33 -2.49 -6.37
C PHE A 32 3.96 -3.00 -5.06
N TYR A 33 3.41 -4.06 -4.46
CA TYR A 33 3.96 -4.58 -3.21
C TYR A 33 5.34 -5.23 -3.39
N ALA A 34 5.62 -5.88 -4.53
CA ALA A 34 6.95 -6.42 -4.81
C ALA A 34 8.00 -5.30 -4.95
N ALA A 35 7.65 -4.19 -5.62
CA ALA A 35 8.51 -3.01 -5.72
C ALA A 35 8.71 -2.35 -4.36
N HIS A 36 7.64 -2.25 -3.56
CA HIS A 36 7.69 -1.72 -2.20
C HIS A 36 8.61 -2.55 -1.30
N ASP A 37 8.45 -3.88 -1.30
CA ASP A 37 9.30 -4.83 -0.57
C ASP A 37 10.78 -4.68 -0.95
N LYS A 38 11.05 -4.58 -2.25
CA LYS A 38 12.40 -4.40 -2.77
C LYS A 38 13.01 -3.10 -2.26
N ALA A 39 12.26 -2.01 -2.27
CA ALA A 39 12.72 -0.71 -1.80
C ALA A 39 12.95 -0.70 -0.27
N MET A 40 12.07 -1.33 0.50
CA MET A 40 12.22 -1.51 1.95
C MET A 40 13.49 -2.30 2.30
N ARG A 41 13.69 -3.48 1.70
CA ARG A 41 14.90 -4.31 1.91
C ARG A 41 16.17 -3.61 1.42
N GLY A 42 16.07 -2.91 0.28
CA GLY A 42 17.16 -2.12 -0.29
C GLY A 42 17.49 -0.85 0.48
N GLN A 43 16.67 -0.46 1.46
CA GLN A 43 16.78 0.81 2.19
C GLN A 43 16.83 1.99 1.21
N ASP A 44 15.97 1.93 0.19
CA ASP A 44 15.89 2.89 -0.90
C ASP A 44 14.75 3.87 -0.66
N GLY A 45 15.04 4.90 0.14
CA GLY A 45 14.08 5.95 0.47
C GLY A 45 13.60 6.76 -0.73
N GLU A 46 14.38 6.83 -1.80
CA GLU A 46 14.00 7.53 -3.03
C GLU A 46 12.97 6.72 -3.81
N ALA A 47 13.19 5.41 -3.97
CA ALA A 47 12.22 4.50 -4.56
C ALA A 47 10.91 4.50 -3.75
N LEU A 48 10.98 4.44 -2.41
CA LEU A 48 9.81 4.54 -1.52
C LEU A 48 9.03 5.84 -1.73
N CYS A 49 9.73 6.98 -1.84
CA CYS A 49 9.09 8.26 -2.11
C CYS A 49 8.43 8.30 -3.51
N ALA A 50 9.10 7.78 -4.55
CA ALA A 50 8.60 7.78 -5.92
C ALA A 50 7.30 6.99 -6.09
N MET A 51 7.10 5.95 -5.28
CA MET A 51 5.87 5.14 -5.27
C MET A 51 4.65 5.84 -4.64
N THR A 52 4.84 6.95 -3.94
CA THR A 52 3.72 7.68 -3.33
C THR A 52 2.92 8.47 -4.37
N ALA A 53 1.61 8.62 -4.16
CA ALA A 53 0.78 9.50 -4.98
C ALA A 53 1.03 11.00 -4.63
N PRO A 54 0.72 11.95 -5.53
CA PRO A 54 0.86 13.38 -5.22
C PRO A 54 0.04 13.82 -3.98
N ALA A 55 -1.17 13.29 -3.83
CA ALA A 55 -2.06 13.53 -2.69
C ALA A 55 -1.90 12.48 -1.57
N PHE A 56 -0.70 11.92 -1.40
CA PHE A 56 -0.44 10.90 -0.40
C PHE A 56 -0.60 11.43 1.04
N GLU A 57 -1.34 10.68 1.83
CA GLU A 57 -1.46 10.84 3.28
C GLU A 57 -1.33 9.47 3.94
N MET A 58 -0.41 9.33 4.89
CA MET A 58 -0.30 8.16 5.75
C MET A 58 -0.90 8.49 7.10
N VAL A 59 -1.78 7.63 7.60
CA VAL A 59 -2.35 7.74 8.94
C VAL A 59 -1.92 6.53 9.76
N VAL A 60 -1.10 6.76 10.79
CA VAL A 60 -0.68 5.75 11.75
C VAL A 60 -1.49 5.92 13.03
N LEU A 61 -2.17 4.86 13.45
CA LEU A 61 -2.90 4.82 14.71
C LEU A 61 -2.08 4.04 15.74
N TYR A 62 -1.47 4.76 16.68
CA TYR A 62 -0.81 4.15 17.83
C TYR A 62 -1.88 3.86 18.88
N ARG A 63 -2.10 2.58 19.18
CA ARG A 63 -2.96 2.16 20.29
C ARG A 63 -2.08 1.67 21.43
N MET A 64 -2.13 2.40 22.53
CA MET A 64 -1.63 1.97 23.85
C MET A 64 -2.86 1.74 24.74
N ASP A 65 -2.74 0.89 25.77
CA ASP A 65 -3.86 0.33 26.54
C ASP A 65 -4.96 1.33 26.94
N SER A 66 -4.61 2.60 27.19
CA SER A 66 -5.57 3.68 27.52
C SER A 66 -5.60 4.86 26.54
N HIS A 67 -4.76 4.89 25.50
CA HIS A 67 -4.63 6.03 24.59
C HIS A 67 -4.51 5.60 23.12
N GLN A 68 -5.36 6.17 22.27
CA GLN A 68 -5.20 6.10 20.82
C GLN A 68 -4.64 7.43 20.33
N GLN A 69 -3.43 7.41 19.76
CA GLN A 69 -2.83 8.57 19.11
C GLN A 69 -2.89 8.38 17.59
N ARG A 70 -3.54 9.31 16.90
CA ARG A 70 -3.53 9.39 15.44
C ARG A 70 -2.39 10.30 15.00
N GLN A 71 -1.46 9.78 14.21
CA GLN A 71 -0.46 10.58 13.52
C GLN A 71 -0.76 10.55 12.03
N THR A 72 -0.80 11.73 11.42
CA THR A 72 -0.93 11.90 9.99
C THR A 72 0.41 12.39 9.44
N THR A 73 0.87 11.77 8.36
CA THR A 73 2.14 12.08 7.69
C THR A 73 1.86 12.43 6.24
N THR A 74 2.27 13.62 5.82
CA THR A 74 2.15 14.06 4.42
C THR A 74 3.18 13.37 3.54
N ARG A 75 2.99 13.41 2.21
CA ARG A 75 4.00 12.96 1.24
C ARG A 75 5.39 13.51 1.53
N GLU A 76 5.49 14.82 1.75
CA GLU A 76 6.76 15.50 1.95
C GLU A 76 7.46 15.02 3.23
N GLN A 77 6.70 14.86 4.32
CA GLN A 77 7.19 14.30 5.58
C GLN A 77 7.61 12.83 5.42
N TYR A 78 6.84 12.02 4.68
CA TYR A 78 7.14 10.61 4.41
C TYR A 78 8.42 10.45 3.60
N CYS A 79 8.56 11.21 2.51
CA CYS A 79 9.75 11.20 1.67
C CYS A 79 11.00 11.62 2.43
N LYS A 80 10.91 12.69 3.24
CA LYS A 80 12.01 13.14 4.09
C LYS A 80 12.40 12.08 5.12
N SER A 81 11.42 11.55 5.86
CA SER A 81 11.64 10.54 6.90
C SER A 81 12.29 9.27 6.35
N ASN A 82 11.81 8.76 5.20
CA ASN A 82 12.42 7.58 4.58
C ASN A 82 13.83 7.83 4.05
N GLY A 83 14.12 9.04 3.55
CA GLY A 83 15.48 9.41 3.16
C GLY A 83 16.45 9.41 4.34
N GLU A 84 16.02 9.99 5.48
CA GLU A 84 16.79 10.02 6.73
C GLU A 84 17.00 8.61 7.31
N TRP A 85 15.93 7.80 7.38
CA TRP A 85 16.00 6.41 7.82
C TRP A 85 16.91 5.55 6.95
N ALA A 86 16.82 5.69 5.63
CA ALA A 86 17.66 5.00 4.67
C ALA A 86 19.15 5.35 4.87
N GLN A 87 19.48 6.62 5.14
CA GLN A 87 20.85 7.04 5.44
C GLN A 87 21.36 6.41 6.74
N VAL A 88 20.56 6.46 7.81
CA VAL A 88 20.90 5.88 9.11
C VAL A 88 21.17 4.38 9.00
N LEU A 89 20.30 3.65 8.28
CA LEU A 89 20.46 2.22 8.10
C LEU A 89 21.67 1.85 7.22
N ARG A 90 22.00 2.67 6.21
CA ARG A 90 23.24 2.49 5.43
C ARG A 90 24.49 2.70 6.26
N GLN A 91 24.47 3.61 7.23
CA GLN A 91 25.58 3.79 8.18
C GLN A 91 25.71 2.61 9.14
N MET A 92 24.58 2.02 9.56
CA MET A 92 24.57 0.85 10.45
C MET A 92 24.96 -0.48 9.77
N ARG A 93 24.92 -0.57 8.43
CA ARG A 93 25.40 -1.75 7.66
C ARG A 93 26.81 -2.22 8.04
N HIS A 94 27.64 -1.31 8.54
CA HIS A 94 29.03 -1.58 8.88
C HIS A 94 29.16 -2.27 10.24
N VAL A 95 28.10 -2.26 11.04
CA VAL A 95 28.05 -2.76 12.43
C VAL A 95 27.23 -4.05 12.54
N ALA A 96 26.19 -4.20 11.73
CA ALA A 96 25.39 -5.42 11.60
C ALA A 96 24.84 -5.52 10.18
N SER A 97 24.66 -6.75 9.67
CA SER A 97 24.04 -6.91 8.37
C SER A 97 22.56 -6.48 8.45
N PRO A 98 22.01 -5.76 7.45
CA PRO A 98 20.61 -5.30 7.46
C PRO A 98 19.60 -6.41 7.66
N GLU A 99 19.93 -7.58 7.12
CA GLU A 99 19.14 -8.80 7.14
C GLU A 99 19.06 -9.42 8.54
N GLU A 100 20.06 -9.18 9.39
CA GLU A 100 20.08 -9.61 10.80
C GLU A 100 19.31 -8.66 11.73
N VAL A 101 19.10 -7.39 11.33
CA VAL A 101 18.48 -6.37 12.18
C VAL A 101 16.97 -6.21 11.89
N ILE A 102 16.52 -6.51 10.67
CA ILE A 102 15.13 -6.29 10.25
C ILE A 102 14.56 -7.54 9.52
N ASP A 103 13.85 -8.41 10.24
CA ASP A 103 12.97 -9.44 9.63
C ASP A 103 11.66 -8.77 9.21
N TYR A 104 11.59 -8.35 7.95
CA TYR A 104 10.38 -7.75 7.36
C TYR A 104 9.57 -8.81 6.62
N LYS A 105 8.39 -9.16 7.19
CA LYS A 105 7.39 -10.02 6.55
C LYS A 105 6.10 -9.25 6.35
N GLN A 106 5.69 -9.12 5.09
CA GLN A 106 4.40 -8.55 4.72
C GLN A 106 3.48 -9.65 4.17
N SER A 107 2.28 -9.76 4.74
CA SER A 107 1.23 -10.67 4.24
C SER A 107 0.06 -9.86 3.72
N ILE A 108 -0.31 -10.05 2.45
CA ILE A 108 -1.48 -9.41 1.86
C ILE A 108 -2.67 -10.36 2.05
N SER A 109 -3.63 -9.97 2.89
CA SER A 109 -4.91 -10.65 2.99
C SER A 109 -5.88 -10.04 1.99
N LEU A 110 -6.27 -10.80 0.96
CA LEU A 110 -7.38 -10.40 0.08
C LEU A 110 -8.65 -10.26 0.92
N PRO A 111 -9.45 -9.19 0.78
CA PRO A 111 -10.75 -9.13 1.41
C PRO A 111 -11.58 -10.32 0.90
N HIS A 112 -12.00 -11.18 1.82
CA HIS A 112 -12.94 -12.26 1.52
C HIS A 112 -14.23 -11.60 1.01
N ALA A 113 -14.49 -11.69 -0.30
CA ALA A 113 -15.86 -11.64 -0.77
C ALA A 113 -16.57 -12.85 -0.14
N ALA A 114 -17.45 -12.60 0.82
CA ALA A 114 -18.24 -13.63 1.47
C ALA A 114 -18.97 -14.45 0.41
N GLY A 115 -18.54 -15.69 0.16
CA GLY A 115 -19.26 -16.56 -0.78
C GLY A 115 -18.51 -17.69 -1.48
N SER A 116 -17.20 -17.90 -1.30
CA SER A 116 -16.58 -19.11 -1.85
C SER A 116 -15.63 -19.77 -0.86
N ALA A 117 -15.92 -21.04 -0.59
CA ALA A 117 -15.19 -21.89 0.33
C ALA A 117 -13.74 -22.08 -0.13
N GLY A 118 -12.80 -21.91 0.81
CA GLY A 118 -11.55 -22.65 0.87
C GLY A 118 -10.58 -22.48 -0.29
N PHE A 119 -9.76 -21.42 -0.25
CA PHE A 119 -8.39 -21.53 -0.78
C PHE A 119 -7.40 -20.81 0.14
N SER A 120 -6.70 -21.59 0.97
CA SER A 120 -5.55 -21.12 1.74
C SER A 120 -4.31 -21.21 0.85
N ALA A 121 -4.03 -20.15 0.10
CA ALA A 121 -2.74 -20.00 -0.56
C ALA A 121 -1.71 -19.52 0.48
N ARG A 122 -1.09 -20.47 1.19
CA ARG A 122 0.09 -20.21 2.00
C ARG A 122 1.28 -20.05 1.05
N SER A 123 1.47 -18.86 0.48
CA SER A 123 2.67 -18.54 -0.30
C SER A 123 3.85 -18.39 0.65
N ARG A 124 4.54 -19.51 0.91
CA ARG A 124 5.92 -19.51 1.40
C ARG A 124 6.80 -18.97 0.27
N PHE A 125 7.34 -17.77 0.44
CA PHE A 125 8.51 -17.37 -0.33
C PHE A 125 9.75 -17.81 0.45
N SER A 126 10.57 -18.64 -0.22
CA SER A 126 11.88 -19.12 0.26
C SER A 126 12.95 -18.06 0.06
#